data_AF-A0A1L7NNA6-F1
#
_entry.id   AF-A0A1L7NNA6-F1
#
_cell.length_a   1.000
_cell.length_b   1.000
_cell.length_c   1.000
_cell.angle_alpha   90.00
_cell.angle_beta   90.00
_cell.angle_gamma   90.00
#
_symmetry.space_group_name_H-M   'P 1'
#
loop_
_entity.id
_entity.type
_entity.pdbx_description
1 polymer ?
#
loop_
_entity_poly.entity_id
_entity_poly.type
_entity_poly.pdbx_seq_one_letter_code
_entity_poly.pdbx_strand_id
1 'polypeptide(L)'
;MSGSLLPNIDLVELDKLKAFAVAIDNFTFDVCVASENSSWPQKGYVTDYIQPSDLNDGDVDIYLCGPPPMVEAVSSFMQETGIQPVSLRYEKFTTSK
;
A
#
# COMPACT_ATOMS: atom_id res chain seq x y z
N MET A 1 12.44 -11.53 -30.21
CA MET A 1 12.37 -10.32 -29.36
C MET A 1 11.03 -10.32 -28.64
N SER A 2 10.85 -11.16 -27.61
CA SER A 2 9.63 -11.18 -26.79
C SER A 2 9.89 -10.27 -25.59
N GLY A 3 9.24 -9.10 -25.58
CA GLY A 3 9.24 -8.22 -24.42
C GLY A 3 8.35 -8.82 -23.34
N SER A 4 8.91 -9.70 -22.51
CA SER A 4 8.29 -10.05 -21.23
C SER A 4 8.36 -8.81 -20.33
N LEU A 5 7.23 -8.12 -20.18
CA LEU A 5 7.06 -7.08 -19.17
C LEU A 5 7.47 -7.68 -17.83
N LEU A 6 8.56 -7.16 -17.24
CA LEU A 6 9.06 -7.61 -15.96
C LEU A 6 7.96 -7.35 -14.92
N PRO A 7 7.51 -8.37 -14.17
CA PRO A 7 6.32 -8.26 -13.32
C PRO A 7 6.50 -7.37 -12.07
N ASN A 8 7.61 -6.64 -11.99
CA ASN A 8 8.00 -5.73 -10.91
C ASN A 8 8.37 -4.33 -11.44
N ILE A 9 8.00 -3.99 -12.68
CA ILE A 9 8.40 -2.72 -13.31
C ILE A 9 7.86 -1.49 -12.59
N ASP A 10 6.76 -1.65 -11.87
CA ASP A 10 6.11 -0.56 -11.11
C ASP A 10 6.77 -0.33 -9.73
N LEU A 11 7.71 -1.19 -9.31
CA LEU A 11 8.48 -0.99 -8.09
C LEU A 11 9.53 0.10 -8.29
N VAL A 12 9.40 1.20 -7.54
CA VAL A 12 10.27 2.38 -7.65
C VAL A 12 10.76 2.83 -6.28
N GLU A 13 11.90 3.54 -6.25
CA GLU A 13 12.47 4.17 -5.04
C GLU A 13 12.74 3.23 -3.84
N LEU A 14 12.85 1.91 -4.06
CA LEU A 14 13.05 0.93 -2.98
C LEU A 14 14.31 1.20 -2.15
N ASP A 15 15.40 1.61 -2.79
CA ASP A 15 16.66 1.87 -2.07
C ASP A 15 16.56 3.12 -1.18
N LYS A 16 15.74 4.09 -1.58
CA LYS A 16 15.44 5.27 -0.77
C LYS A 16 14.58 4.92 0.45
N LEU A 17 13.56 4.08 0.26
CA LEU A 17 12.74 3.56 1.37
C LEU A 17 13.58 2.75 2.36
N LYS A 18 14.49 1.89 1.87
CA LYS A 18 15.45 1.16 2.73
C LYS A 18 16.35 2.12 3.50
N ALA A 19 16.84 3.18 2.86
CA ALA A 19 17.67 4.18 3.53
C ALA A 19 16.88 4.91 4.65
N PHE A 20 15.61 5.21 4.44
CA PHE A 20 14.76 5.79 5.48
C PHE A 20 14.49 4.81 6.64
N ALA A 21 14.31 3.52 6.37
CA ALA A 21 14.16 2.51 7.41
C ALA A 21 15.42 2.35 8.29
N VAL A 22 16.60 2.71 7.77
CA VAL A 22 17.84 2.76 8.55
C VAL A 22 17.97 4.08 9.33
N ALA A 23 17.48 5.18 8.78
CA ALA A 23 17.73 6.53 9.29
C ALA A 23 16.66 7.08 10.24
N ILE A 24 15.43 6.57 10.19
CA ILE A 24 14.28 7.08 10.94
C ILE A 24 13.80 6.00 11.91
N ASP A 25 13.90 6.29 13.21
CA ASP A 25 13.39 5.40 14.24
C ASP A 25 11.88 5.16 14.05
N ASN A 26 11.46 3.91 14.24
CA ASN A 26 10.07 3.45 14.08
C ASN A 26 9.46 3.58 12.67
N PHE A 27 10.28 3.80 11.63
CA PHE A 27 9.82 3.73 10.24
C PHE A 27 10.04 2.32 9.66
N THR A 28 8.95 1.70 9.20
CA THR A 28 8.97 0.46 8.43
C THR A 28 8.15 0.65 7.15
N PHE A 29 8.39 -0.20 6.15
CA PHE A 29 7.59 -0.24 4.94
C PHE A 29 7.50 -1.67 4.42
N ASP A 30 6.35 -1.99 3.83
CA ASP A 30 6.10 -3.24 3.12
C ASP A 30 5.74 -2.96 1.67
N VAL A 31 5.98 -3.95 0.80
CA VAL A 31 5.76 -3.84 -0.64
C VAL A 31 5.04 -5.08 -1.10
N CYS A 32 3.89 -4.93 -1.76
CA CYS A 32 3.16 -6.02 -2.39
C CYS A 32 3.04 -5.80 -3.90
N VAL A 33 2.95 -6.88 -4.67
CA VAL A 33 2.74 -6.86 -6.12
C VAL A 33 1.51 -7.67 -6.47
N ALA A 34 0.51 -7.05 -7.11
CA ALA A 34 -0.76 -7.71 -7.42
C ALA A 34 -0.63 -8.86 -8.46
N SER A 35 0.40 -8.82 -9.30
CA SER A 35 0.62 -9.84 -10.33
C SER A 35 1.07 -11.18 -9.74
N GLU A 36 0.27 -12.23 -9.93
CA GLU A 36 0.62 -13.60 -9.51
C GLU A 36 1.90 -14.12 -10.19
N ASN A 37 2.19 -13.64 -11.40
CA ASN A 37 3.38 -13.98 -12.18
C ASN A 37 4.64 -13.24 -11.70
N SER A 38 4.52 -12.38 -10.68
CA SER A 38 5.66 -11.72 -10.05
C SER A 38 6.58 -12.72 -9.33
N SER A 39 7.88 -12.41 -9.34
CA SER A 39 8.87 -13.05 -8.48
C SER A 39 8.98 -12.40 -7.09
N TRP A 40 8.25 -11.30 -6.84
CA TRP A 40 8.22 -10.64 -5.54
C TRP A 40 7.54 -11.54 -4.50
N PRO A 41 8.06 -11.62 -3.27
CA PRO A 41 7.56 -12.56 -2.26
C PRO A 41 6.13 -12.24 -1.81
N GLN A 42 5.82 -10.96 -1.57
CA GLN A 42 4.49 -10.51 -1.15
C GLN A 42 3.62 -10.23 -2.38
N LYS A 43 2.71 -11.15 -2.70
CA LYS A 43 1.77 -11.03 -3.81
C LYS A 43 0.38 -10.66 -3.34
N GLY A 44 -0.38 -9.93 -4.15
CA GLY A 44 -1.75 -9.53 -3.82
C GLY A 44 -1.90 -8.02 -3.65
N TYR A 45 -2.93 -7.61 -2.91
CA TYR A 45 -3.34 -6.22 -2.75
C TYR A 45 -2.98 -5.71 -1.36
N VAL A 46 -2.92 -4.38 -1.21
CA VAL A 46 -2.55 -3.73 0.06
C VAL A 46 -3.44 -4.20 1.22
N THR A 47 -4.73 -4.41 1.00
CA THR A 47 -5.69 -4.90 2.02
C THR A 47 -5.34 -6.28 2.58
N ASP A 48 -4.59 -7.11 1.85
CA ASP A 48 -4.16 -8.44 2.31
C ASP A 48 -3.05 -8.35 3.37
N TYR A 49 -2.38 -7.20 3.45
CA TYR A 49 -1.19 -6.99 4.28
C TYR A 49 -1.39 -6.03 5.44
N ILE A 50 -2.55 -5.35 5.54
CA ILE A 50 -2.87 -4.51 6.70
C ILE A 50 -3.20 -5.41 7.89
N GLN A 51 -2.35 -5.38 8.93
CA GLN A 51 -2.54 -6.15 10.15
C GLN A 51 -3.25 -5.31 11.23
N PRO A 52 -3.95 -5.94 12.20
CA PRO A 52 -4.53 -5.22 13.32
C PRO A 52 -3.52 -4.37 14.11
N SER A 53 -2.27 -4.82 14.20
CA SER A 53 -1.18 -4.07 14.85
C SER A 53 -0.87 -2.74 14.17
N ASP A 54 -1.13 -2.61 12.88
CA ASP A 54 -0.86 -1.40 12.11
C ASP A 54 -1.93 -0.33 12.35
N LEU A 55 -3.09 -0.74 12.90
CA LEU A 55 -4.24 0.11 13.13
C LEU A 55 -4.31 0.69 14.54
N ASN A 56 -3.43 0.23 15.45
CA ASN A 56 -3.31 0.73 16.83
C ASN A 56 -4.67 0.89 17.55
N ASP A 57 -5.55 -0.12 17.43
CA ASP A 57 -6.92 -0.10 17.97
C ASP A 57 -7.76 1.15 17.60
N GLY A 58 -7.44 1.79 16.46
CA GLY A 58 -8.07 3.01 15.96
C GLY A 58 -7.34 4.30 16.30
N ASP A 59 -6.33 4.29 17.17
CA ASP A 59 -5.51 5.47 17.48
C ASP A 59 -4.40 5.66 16.43
N VAL A 60 -4.83 5.90 15.19
CA VAL A 60 -3.94 6.06 14.03
C VAL A 60 -4.51 7.07 13.04
N ASP A 61 -3.61 7.81 12.39
CA ASP A 61 -3.92 8.63 11.21
C ASP A 61 -3.52 7.88 9.94
N ILE A 62 -4.51 7.59 9.08
CA ILE A 62 -4.31 6.86 7.83
C ILE A 62 -4.29 7.83 6.65
N TYR A 63 -3.24 7.74 5.86
CA TYR A 63 -3.06 8.48 4.60
C TYR A 63 -3.03 7.48 3.44
N LEU A 64 -3.96 7.63 2.50
CA LEU A 64 -4.18 6.68 1.40
C LEU A 64 -4.12 7.41 0.05
N CYS A 65 -3.26 6.96 -0.85
CA CYS A 65 -3.15 7.56 -2.17
C CYS A 65 -3.02 6.49 -3.25
N GLY A 66 -3.70 6.68 -4.38
CA GLY A 66 -3.59 5.79 -5.52
C GLY A 66 -4.73 5.90 -6.54
N PRO A 67 -4.82 4.93 -7.47
CA PRO A 67 -5.94 4.85 -8.40
C PRO A 67 -7.28 4.74 -7.68
N PRO A 68 -8.39 5.30 -8.22
CA PRO A 68 -9.70 5.25 -7.58
C PRO A 68 -10.14 3.85 -7.08
N PRO A 69 -9.94 2.76 -7.87
CA PRO A 69 -10.32 1.42 -7.40
C PRO A 69 -9.55 0.96 -6.17
N MET A 70 -8.27 1.31 -6.05
CA MET A 70 -7.45 0.97 -4.88
C MET A 70 -7.94 1.73 -3.64
N VAL A 71 -8.19 3.03 -3.80
CA VAL A 71 -8.66 3.86 -2.68
C VAL A 71 -10.01 3.38 -2.16
N GLU A 72 -10.90 3.00 -3.06
CA GLU A 72 -12.22 2.46 -2.73
C GLU A 72 -12.11 1.12 -2.01
N ALA A 73 -11.28 0.20 -2.50
CA ALA A 73 -11.05 -1.10 -1.85
C ALA A 73 -10.54 -0.97 -0.41
N VAL A 74 -9.53 -0.12 -0.17
CA VAL A 74 -9.00 0.10 1.18
C VAL A 74 -10.04 0.81 2.08
N SER A 75 -10.80 1.75 1.54
CA SER A 75 -11.86 2.43 2.31
C SER A 75 -12.95 1.45 2.75
N SER A 76 -13.38 0.54 1.87
CA SER A 76 -14.35 -0.51 2.20
C SER A 76 -13.78 -1.49 3.23
N PHE A 77 -12.53 -1.92 3.06
CA PHE A 77 -11.85 -2.77 4.04
C PHE A 77 -11.85 -2.13 5.42
N MET A 78 -11.51 -0.84 5.54
CA MET A 78 -11.54 -0.13 6.83
C MET A 78 -12.93 -0.15 7.47
N GLN A 79 -14.01 0.04 6.67
CA GLN A 79 -15.37 -0.05 7.18
C GLN A 79 -15.72 -1.45 7.69
N GLU A 80 -15.25 -2.50 7.01
CA GLU A 80 -15.51 -3.90 7.37
C GLU A 80 -14.76 -4.36 8.63
N THR A 81 -13.56 -3.83 8.88
CA THR A 81 -12.79 -4.13 10.11
C THR A 81 -13.48 -3.63 11.38
N GLY A 82 -14.40 -2.66 11.28
CA GLY A 82 -15.07 -2.05 12.42
C GLY A 82 -14.18 -1.11 13.26
N ILE A 83 -12.90 -0.96 12.91
CA ILE A 83 -11.96 -0.05 13.57
C ILE A 83 -12.12 1.34 12.96
N GLN A 84 -12.28 2.35 13.83
CA GLN A 84 -12.41 3.75 13.41
C GLN A 84 -11.07 4.46 13.65
N PRO A 85 -10.31 4.81 12.60
CA PRO A 85 -9.09 5.59 12.76
C PRO A 85 -9.42 7.02 13.23
N VAL A 86 -8.46 7.69 13.87
CA VAL A 86 -8.57 9.11 14.22
C VAL A 86 -8.81 9.97 12.98
N SER A 87 -8.10 9.66 11.90
CA SER A 87 -8.39 10.23 10.60
C SER A 87 -8.09 9.26 9.45
N LEU A 88 -8.92 9.32 8.41
CA LEU A 88 -8.66 8.67 7.12
C LEU A 88 -8.70 9.76 6.05
N ARG A 89 -7.53 10.08 5.50
CA ARG A 89 -7.37 11.04 4.40
C ARG A 89 -6.97 10.30 3.15
N TYR A 90 -7.62 10.60 2.04
CA TYR A 90 -7.28 9.98 0.78
C TYR A 90 -7.19 10.93 -0.40
N GLU A 91 -6.32 10.58 -1.34
CA GLU A 91 -6.17 11.22 -2.64
C GLU A 91 -6.35 10.18 -3.75
N LYS A 92 -7.17 10.51 -4.75
CA LYS A 92 -7.43 9.64 -5.90
C LYS A 92 -6.76 10.21 -7.14
N PHE A 93 -5.96 9.40 -7.83
CA PHE A 93 -5.40 9.74 -9.13
C PHE A 93 -6.47 9.62 -10.21
N THR A 94 -7.27 10.67 -10.37
CA THR A 94 -8.26 10.74 -11.45
C THR A 94 -7.63 11.28 -12.71
N THR A 95 -8.00 10.75 -13.86
CA THR A 95 -7.63 11.36 -15.13
C THR A 95 -8.31 12.73 -15.26
N SER A 96 -7.53 13.81 -15.23
CA SER A 96 -8.00 15.10 -15.73
C SER A 96 -8.03 15.02 -17.26
N LYS A 97 -9.21 15.15 -17.86
CA LYS A 97 -9.35 15.40 -19.29
C LYS A 97 -9.25 16.90 -19.57
#